data_AF-A0A2T5G0I6-F1
#
_entry.id   AF-A0A2T5G0I6-F1
#
_cell.length_a   1.000
_cell.length_b   1.000
_cell.length_c   1.000
_cell.angle_alpha   90.00
_cell.angle_beta   90.00
_cell.angle_gamma   90.00
#
_symmetry.space_group_name_H-M   'P 1'
#
loop_
_entity.id
_entity.type
_entity.pdbx_description
1 polymer ?
#
loop_
_entity_poly.entity_id
_entity_poly.type
_entity_poly.pdbx_seq_one_letter_code
_entity_poly.pdbx_strand_id
1 'polypeptide(L)' 'MRGYDAPMGRPPLNVKSTNIRLPEGLGERIDKLVGRQRRAAFIRDVLEREVERLEDEQGRK' A
#
# COMPACT_ATOMS: atom_id res chain seq x y z
N MET A 1 -1.26 -14.21 -34.75
CA MET A 1 -2.44 -14.49 -33.90
C MET A 1 -2.29 -13.72 -32.59
N ARG A 2 -3.26 -12.84 -32.30
CA ARG A 2 -3.63 -12.23 -31.02
C ARG A 2 -2.53 -11.56 -30.18
N GLY A 3 -2.40 -10.24 -30.38
CA GLY A 3 -2.08 -9.35 -29.28
C GLY A 3 -3.13 -9.55 -28.19
N TYR A 4 -2.67 -9.85 -26.98
CA TYR A 4 -3.53 -9.90 -25.81
C TYR A 4 -3.87 -8.46 -25.45
N ASP A 5 -5.14 -8.10 -25.69
CA ASP A 5 -5.75 -6.86 -25.27
C ASP A 5 -5.34 -6.54 -23.83
N ALA A 6 -4.59 -5.45 -23.68
CA ALA A 6 -4.34 -4.85 -22.37
C ALA A 6 -5.69 -4.57 -21.73
N PRO A 7 -5.97 -5.06 -20.50
CA PRO A 7 -7.23 -4.77 -19.84
C PRO A 7 -7.32 -3.25 -19.62
N MET A 8 -8.11 -2.58 -20.47
CA MET A 8 -8.57 -1.22 -20.26
C MET A 8 -9.30 -1.18 -18.92
N GLY A 9 -8.65 -0.70 -17.86
CA GLY A 9 -9.33 -0.53 -16.56
C GLY A 9 -8.48 -0.35 -15.32
N ARG A 10 -7.16 -0.60 -15.34
CA ARG A 10 -6.31 -0.21 -14.21
C ARG A 10 -4.88 0.08 -14.67
N PRO A 11 -4.37 1.31 -14.49
CA PRO A 11 -2.95 1.59 -14.67
C PRO A 11 -2.12 0.57 -13.89
N PRO A 12 -1.05 0.02 -14.48
CA PRO A 12 -0.16 -0.88 -13.75
C PRO A 12 0.42 -0.11 -12.57
N LEU A 13 0.08 -0.55 -11.36
CA LEU A 13 0.78 -0.09 -10.17
C LEU A 13 2.12 -0.81 -10.18
N ASN A 14 3.24 -0.08 -10.29
CA ASN A 14 4.61 -0.59 -10.17
C ASN A 14 4.93 -1.04 -8.73
N VAL A 15 3.99 -1.72 -8.08
CA VAL A 15 4.07 -2.20 -6.70
C VAL A 15 3.96 -3.72 -6.71
N LYS A 16 4.73 -4.36 -5.84
CA LYS A 16 4.62 -5.82 -5.63
C LYS A 16 3.54 -6.10 -4.59
N SER A 17 2.76 -7.16 -4.82
CA SER A 17 1.77 -7.60 -3.82
C SER A 17 2.49 -8.25 -2.64
N THR A 18 2.15 -7.83 -1.43
CA THR A 18 2.70 -8.38 -0.19
C THR A 18 1.55 -8.71 0.76
N ASN A 19 1.49 -9.96 1.21
CA ASN A 19 0.53 -10.39 2.21
C ASN A 19 1.09 -10.10 3.61
N ILE A 20 0.43 -9.22 4.35
CA ILE A 20 0.79 -8.87 5.73
C ILE A 20 -0.31 -9.30 6.69
N ARG A 21 0.07 -9.71 7.89
CA ARG A 21 -0.87 -10.03 8.97
C ARG A 21 -1.03 -8.79 9.85
N LEU A 22 -2.25 -8.29 9.94
CA LEU A 22 -2.60 -7.19 10.83
C LEU A 22 -3.24 -7.74 12.11
N PRO A 23 -3.06 -7.05 13.25
CA PRO A 23 -3.82 -7.32 14.46
C PRO A 23 -5.33 -7.32 14.21
N GLU A 24 -6.06 -8.09 15.03
CA GLU A 24 -7.51 -8.21 14.94
C GLU A 24 -8.19 -6.83 15.02
N GLY A 25 -9.16 -6.59 14.14
CA GLY A 25 -9.90 -5.32 14.06
C GLY A 25 -9.13 -4.13 13.48
N LEU A 26 -7.80 -4.20 13.28
CA LEU A 26 -7.04 -3.06 12.73
C LEU A 26 -7.45 -2.76 11.28
N GLY A 27 -7.64 -3.80 10.46
CA GLY A 27 -8.10 -3.64 9.07
C GLY A 27 -9.46 -2.95 8.98
N GLU A 28 -10.38 -3.29 9.89
CA GLU A 28 -11.70 -2.65 9.96
C GLU A 28 -11.62 -1.20 10.44
N ARG A 29 -10.74 -0.90 11.40
CA ARG A 29 -10.47 0.47 11.84
C ARG A 29 -9.96 1.33 10.70
N ILE A 30 -9.03 0.80 9.90
CA ILE A 30 -8.52 1.50 8.70
C ILE A 30 -9.68 1.75 7.72
N ASP A 31 -10.48 0.74 7.41
CA ASP A 31 -11.60 0.90 6.48
C ASP A 31 -12.63 1.94 6.92
N LYS A 32 -12.91 2.03 8.23
CA LYS A 32 -13.81 3.05 8.79
C LYS A 32 -13.23 4.46 8.64
N LEU A 33 -11.92 4.62 8.72
CA LEU A 33 -11.25 5.92 8.63
C LEU A 33 -11.04 6.38 7.18
N VAL A 34 -10.54 5.50 6.31
CA VAL A 34 -10.15 5.87 4.94
C VAL A 34 -11.15 5.42 3.89
N GLY A 35 -12.09 4.54 4.22
CA GLY A 35 -13.05 3.95 3.28
C GLY A 35 -12.52 2.65 2.65
N ARG A 36 -13.47 1.78 2.26
CA ARG A 36 -13.23 0.38 1.84
C ARG A 36 -12.19 0.18 0.72
N GLN A 37 -12.02 1.12 -0.20
CA GLN A 37 -11.11 0.97 -1.34
C GLN A 37 -9.73 1.63 -1.15
N ARG A 38 -9.52 2.31 -0.01
CA ARG A 38 -8.28 3.09 0.24
C ARG A 38 -7.35 2.45 1.25
N ARG A 39 -7.71 1.29 1.84
CA ARG A 39 -6.86 0.57 2.81
C ARG A 39 -5.44 0.35 2.30
N ALA A 40 -5.30 -0.18 1.09
CA ALA A 40 -3.97 -0.48 0.52
C ALA A 40 -3.14 0.78 0.23
N ALA A 41 -3.78 1.89 -0.17
CA ALA A 41 -3.10 3.17 -0.36
C ALA A 41 -2.63 3.72 0.99
N PHE A 42 -3.52 3.76 1.97
CA PHE A 42 -3.20 4.21 3.32
C PHE A 42 -2.02 3.44 3.94
N ILE A 43 -2.02 2.11 3.83
CA ILE A 43 -0.93 1.30 4.38
C ILE A 43 0.41 1.64 3.69
N ARG A 44 0.43 1.82 2.37
CA ARG A 44 1.66 2.22 1.66
C ARG A 44 2.16 3.59 2.10
N ASP A 45 1.29 4.59 2.10
CA ASP A 45 1.66 5.97 2.44
C ASP A 45 2.22 6.08 3.87
N VAL A 46 1.62 5.33 4.82
CA VAL A 46 2.10 5.30 6.21
C VAL A 46 3.44 4.58 6.33
N LEU A 47 3.60 3.46 5.63
CA LEU A 47 4.87 2.72 5.64
C LEU A 47 6.01 3.51 5.00
N GLU A 48 5.77 4.17 3.86
CA GLU A 48 6.78 4.98 3.18
C GLU A 48 7.29 6.11 4.09
N ARG A 49 6.37 6.85 4.74
CA ARG A 49 6.74 7.91 5.68
C ARG A 49 7.51 7.41 6.89
N GLU A 50 7.11 6.27 7.45
CA GLU A 50 7.77 5.71 8.62
C GLU A 50 9.17 5.19 8.26
N VAL A 51 9.33 4.58 7.08
CA VAL A 51 10.64 4.14 6.58
C VAL A 51 11.54 5.35 6.34
N GLU A 52 11.08 6.37 5.63
CA GLU A 52 11.84 7.60 5.37
C GLU A 52 12.31 8.25 6.69
N ARG A 53 11.42 8.34 7.68
CA ARG A 53 11.76 8.84 9.01
C ARG A 53 12.85 8.00 9.69
N LEU A 54 12.76 6.67 9.65
CA LEU A 54 13.76 5.80 10.25
C LEU A 54 15.10 5.86 9.50
N GLU A 55 15.08 5.99 8.18
CA GLU A 55 16.28 6.19 7.37
C GLU A 55 16.97 7.51 7.72
N ASP A 56 16.22 8.59 7.90
CA ASP A 56 16.73 9.89 8.37
C ASP A 56 17.33 9.81 9.79
N GLU A 57 16.68 9.08 10.70
CA GLU A 57 17.17 8.87 12.06
C GLU A 57 18.46 8.02 12.10
N GLN A 58 18.60 7.04 11.19
CA GLN A 58 19.78 6.18 11.10
C GLN A 58 20.93 6.83 10.32
N GLY A 59 20.64 7.62 9.28
CA GLY A 59 21.65 8.35 8.50
C GLY A 59 22.23 9.57 9.23
N ARG A 60 21.59 9.99 10.33
CA ARG A 60 22.11 11.01 11.27
C ARG A 60 23.00 10.44 12.37
N LYS A 61 23.20 9.12 12.44
CA LYS A 61 24.21 8.49 13.31
C LYS A 61 25.52 8.29 12.57
#